data_AF-A0A315E3R9-F1
#
_entry.id   AF-A0A315E3R9-F1
#
_cell.length_a   1.000
_cell.length_b   1.000
_cell.length_c   1.000
_cell.angle_alpha   90.00
_cell.angle_beta   90.00
_cell.angle_gamma   90.00
#
_symmetry.space_group_name_H-M   'P 1'
#
loop_
_entity.id
_entity.type
_entity.pdbx_description
1 polymer ?
#
loop_
_entity_poly.entity_id
_entity_poly.type
_entity_poly.pdbx_seq_one_letter_code
_entity_poly.pdbx_strand_id
1 'polypeptide(L)'
;MTAILNTLKLTAARKTRALPDVVKRRNKLLIKLGEQRMLAAAQAQGQHYTPTRFRSFADADTGARVVKQVPVRIKPWFWTGEKGECLLAINYGSKQIELQKGKTAIDVGAVENICAVLDTVIDAVRNGELDTQIESASVKLRDGFKK
;
A
#
# COMPACT_ATOMS: atom_id res chain seq x y z
N MET A 1 -53.32 14.34 -16.75
CA MET A 1 -51.91 14.01 -17.07
C MET A 1 -51.17 13.78 -15.75
N THR A 2 -50.88 12.53 -15.42
CA THR A 2 -50.36 12.11 -14.11
C THR A 2 -48.86 12.37 -13.99
N ALA A 3 -48.50 13.42 -13.25
CA ALA A 3 -47.12 13.86 -13.05
C ALA A 3 -46.38 13.07 -11.96
N ILE A 4 -46.51 11.73 -11.96
CA ILE A 4 -45.86 10.85 -10.97
C ILE A 4 -44.33 10.93 -11.09
N LEU A 5 -43.81 11.22 -12.29
CA LEU A 5 -42.37 11.36 -12.53
C LEU A 5 -41.75 12.61 -11.88
N ASN A 6 -42.53 13.63 -11.55
CA ASN A 6 -42.04 14.87 -10.94
C ASN A 6 -41.78 14.73 -9.43
N THR A 7 -42.19 13.62 -8.80
CA THR A 7 -41.87 13.33 -7.40
C THR A 7 -40.47 12.74 -7.23
N LEU A 8 -39.78 12.41 -8.32
CA LEU A 8 -38.45 11.81 -8.30
C LEU A 8 -37.37 12.88 -8.49
N LYS A 9 -36.27 12.76 -7.73
CA LYS A 9 -35.09 13.62 -7.91
C LYS A 9 -34.35 13.19 -9.18
N LEU A 10 -34.64 13.86 -10.29
CA LEU A 10 -33.97 13.63 -11.56
C LEU A 10 -32.57 14.23 -11.51
N THR A 11 -31.56 13.41 -11.81
CA THR A 11 -30.16 13.84 -11.92
C THR A 11 -29.54 13.29 -13.18
N ALA A 12 -28.66 14.05 -13.82
CA ALA A 12 -27.89 13.56 -14.95
C ALA A 12 -26.97 12.40 -14.49
N ALA A 13 -27.32 11.17 -14.86
CA ALA A 13 -26.53 10.00 -14.51
C ALA A 13 -25.22 10.00 -15.32
N ARG A 14 -24.08 10.20 -14.66
CA ARG A 14 -22.77 9.86 -15.21
C ARG A 14 -22.24 8.63 -14.48
N LYS A 15 -22.05 7.53 -15.22
CA LYS A 15 -21.36 6.35 -14.69
C LYS A 15 -19.86 6.64 -14.65
N THR A 16 -19.28 6.78 -13.47
CA THR A 16 -17.83 6.89 -13.29
C THR A 16 -17.17 5.61 -13.80
N ARG A 17 -16.54 5.66 -14.97
CA ARG A 17 -15.92 4.48 -15.62
C ARG A 17 -14.56 4.10 -15.04
N ALA A 18 -13.87 5.06 -14.43
CA ALA A 18 -12.54 4.87 -13.87
C ALA A 18 -12.47 5.39 -12.43
N LEU A 19 -11.86 4.63 -11.54
CA LEU A 19 -11.57 5.09 -10.17
C LEU A 19 -10.72 6.36 -10.23
N PRO A 20 -10.97 7.35 -9.35
CA PRO A 20 -10.10 8.52 -9.21
C PRO A 20 -8.66 8.10 -8.90
N ASP A 21 -7.68 8.82 -9.44
CA ASP A 21 -6.28 8.43 -9.29
C ASP A 21 -5.82 8.45 -7.83
N VAL A 22 -6.32 9.38 -7.01
CA VAL A 22 -6.07 9.41 -5.56
C VAL A 22 -6.49 8.09 -4.91
N VAL A 23 -7.68 7.58 -5.24
CA VAL A 23 -8.20 6.30 -4.72
C VAL A 23 -7.33 5.13 -5.19
N LYS A 24 -6.86 5.14 -6.45
CA LYS A 24 -5.94 4.11 -6.95
C LYS A 24 -4.62 4.11 -6.16
N ARG A 25 -4.04 5.28 -5.91
CA ARG A 25 -2.78 5.41 -5.15
C ARG A 25 -2.96 4.96 -3.70
N ARG A 26 -4.08 5.35 -3.06
CA ARG A 26 -4.47 4.90 -1.71
C ARG A 26 -4.57 3.38 -1.63
N ASN A 27 -5.33 2.76 -2.53
CA ASN A 27 -5.49 1.31 -2.57
C ASN A 27 -4.15 0.59 -2.75
N LYS A 28 -3.25 1.14 -3.58
CA LYS A 28 -1.90 0.58 -3.76
C LYS A 28 -1.09 0.60 -2.47
N LEU A 29 -1.15 1.68 -1.70
CA LEU A 29 -0.47 1.76 -0.40
C LEU A 29 -1.11 0.82 0.63
N LEU A 30 -2.45 0.75 0.69
CA LEU A 30 -3.17 -0.12 1.61
C LEU A 30 -2.83 -1.60 1.43
N ILE A 31 -2.72 -2.07 0.17
CA ILE A 31 -2.28 -3.44 -0.13
C ILE A 31 -0.89 -3.70 0.48
N LYS A 32 0.03 -2.73 0.36
CA LYS A 32 1.40 -2.86 0.88
C LYS A 32 1.46 -2.79 2.40
N LEU A 33 0.68 -1.92 3.03
CA LEU A 33 0.58 -1.87 4.48
C LEU A 33 -0.01 -3.16 5.05
N GLY A 34 -1.02 -3.74 4.39
CA GLY A 34 -1.55 -5.05 4.77
C GLY A 34 -0.51 -6.16 4.67
N GLU A 35 0.30 -6.18 3.59
CA GLU A 35 1.44 -7.09 3.46
C GLU A 35 2.45 -6.94 4.61
N GLN A 36 2.77 -5.71 5.03
CA GLN A 36 3.68 -5.45 6.16
C GLN A 36 3.07 -5.87 7.50
N ARG A 37 1.77 -5.67 7.69
CA ARG A 37 1.06 -6.10 8.91
C ARG A 37 1.10 -7.61 9.07
N MET A 38 0.83 -8.34 8.00
CA MET A 38 0.90 -9.81 8.01
C MET A 38 2.33 -10.29 8.23
N LEU A 39 3.33 -9.60 7.66
CA LEU A 39 4.74 -9.89 7.92
C LEU A 39 5.10 -9.69 9.39
N ALA A 40 4.70 -8.57 9.99
CA ALA A 40 4.95 -8.27 11.40
C ALA A 40 4.27 -9.30 12.33
N ALA A 41 3.02 -9.66 12.03
CA ALA A 41 2.29 -10.67 12.80
C ALA A 41 2.94 -12.06 12.73
N ALA A 42 3.41 -12.47 11.55
CA ALA A 42 4.13 -13.74 11.41
C ALA A 42 5.47 -13.72 12.16
N GLN A 43 6.20 -12.60 12.08
CA GLN A 43 7.47 -12.45 12.80
C GLN A 43 7.28 -12.47 14.32
N ALA A 44 6.20 -11.87 14.83
CA ALA A 44 5.85 -11.94 16.26
C ALA A 44 5.58 -13.39 16.73
N GLN A 45 5.12 -14.26 15.83
CA GLN A 45 4.91 -15.69 16.09
C GLN A 45 6.15 -16.56 15.81
N GLY A 46 7.28 -15.96 15.42
CA GLY A 46 8.49 -16.68 15.00
C GLY A 46 8.36 -17.40 13.66
N GLN A 47 7.36 -17.06 12.85
CA GLN A 47 7.09 -17.66 11.54
C GLN A 47 7.63 -16.81 10.38
N HIS A 48 7.93 -17.47 9.26
CA HIS A 48 8.33 -16.78 8.03
C HIS A 48 7.12 -16.43 7.15
N TYR A 49 6.86 -15.14 6.96
CA TYR A 49 5.85 -14.69 6.02
C TYR A 49 6.37 -14.74 4.59
N THR A 50 5.91 -15.74 3.82
CA THR A 50 6.29 -15.93 2.42
C THR A 50 5.05 -16.01 1.53
N PRO A 51 4.42 -14.87 1.19
CA PRO A 51 3.26 -14.90 0.31
C PRO A 51 3.69 -15.31 -1.09
N THR A 52 2.86 -16.14 -1.69
CA THR A 52 3.04 -16.59 -3.07
C THR A 52 2.42 -15.61 -4.07
N ARG A 53 3.07 -15.36 -5.20
CA ARG A 53 2.47 -14.66 -6.34
C ARG A 53 2.59 -15.48 -7.61
N PHE A 54 1.61 -15.35 -8.48
CA PHE A 54 1.67 -15.92 -9.83
C PHE A 54 2.63 -15.10 -10.70
N ARG A 55 3.58 -15.78 -11.33
CA ARG A 55 4.53 -15.16 -12.27
C ARG A 55 4.57 -16.02 -13.53
N SER A 56 4.52 -15.36 -14.69
CA SER A 56 4.63 -16.04 -15.98
C SER A 56 6.10 -16.24 -16.32
N PHE A 57 6.47 -17.48 -16.59
CA PHE A 57 7.79 -17.88 -17.06
C PHE A 57 7.67 -18.40 -18.49
N ALA A 58 8.72 -18.19 -19.29
CA ALA A 58 8.88 -18.92 -20.53
C ALA A 58 9.38 -20.33 -20.17
N ASP A 59 8.70 -21.34 -20.70
CA ASP A 59 9.10 -22.72 -20.55
C ASP A 59 10.35 -22.98 -21.38
N ALA A 60 11.35 -23.63 -20.78
CA ALA A 60 12.68 -23.78 -21.37
C ALA A 60 12.66 -24.71 -22.60
N ASP A 61 11.75 -25.69 -22.61
CA ASP A 61 11.70 -26.72 -23.65
C ASP A 61 10.72 -26.37 -24.78
N THR A 62 9.63 -25.66 -24.49
CA THR A 62 8.54 -25.40 -25.44
C THR A 62 8.41 -23.94 -25.86
N GLY A 63 9.06 -23.01 -25.16
CA GLY A 63 8.88 -21.57 -25.35
C GLY A 63 7.49 -21.05 -24.94
N ALA A 64 6.59 -21.91 -24.47
CA ALA A 64 5.25 -21.53 -24.04
C ALA A 64 5.29 -20.75 -22.72
N ARG A 65 4.34 -19.83 -22.51
CA ARG A 65 4.26 -19.09 -21.24
C ARG A 65 3.49 -19.90 -20.22
N VAL A 66 4.17 -20.35 -19.15
CA VAL A 66 3.57 -21.08 -18.04
C VAL A 66 3.45 -20.14 -16.83
N VAL A 67 2.29 -20.12 -16.20
CA VAL A 67 2.06 -19.36 -14.96
C VAL A 67 2.38 -20.27 -13.77
N LYS A 68 3.42 -19.95 -13.02
CA LYS A 68 3.80 -20.68 -11.80
C LYS A 68 3.60 -19.80 -10.56
N GLN A 69 3.22 -20.42 -9.46
CA GLN A 69 3.11 -19.77 -8.16
C GLN A 69 4.50 -19.77 -7.51
N VAL A 70 5.05 -18.58 -7.24
CA VAL A 70 6.41 -18.41 -6.73
C VAL A 70 6.37 -17.66 -5.39
N PRO A 71 7.13 -18.10 -4.37
CA PRO A 71 7.26 -17.37 -3.13
C PRO A 71 7.90 -15.99 -3.35
N VAL A 72 7.34 -14.95 -2.76
CA VAL A 72 7.87 -13.59 -2.82
C VAL A 72 8.32 -13.18 -1.43
N ARG A 73 9.61 -12.85 -1.31
CA ARG A 73 10.13 -12.21 -0.11
C ARG A 73 9.67 -10.76 -0.06
N ILE A 74 8.95 -10.41 0.99
CA ILE A 74 8.62 -9.01 1.30
C ILE A 74 9.76 -8.45 2.15
N LYS A 75 10.31 -7.31 1.73
CA LYS A 75 11.27 -6.56 2.53
C LYS A 75 10.51 -5.87 3.67
N PRO A 76 10.87 -6.12 4.95
CA PRO A 76 10.28 -5.41 6.07
C PRO A 76 10.50 -3.91 5.92
N TRP A 77 9.50 -3.14 6.32
CA TRP A 77 9.54 -1.68 6.35
C TRP A 77 9.97 -1.12 7.71
N PHE A 78 10.25 -2.00 8.66
CA PHE A 78 10.66 -1.67 10.01
C PHE A 78 12.00 -2.30 10.33
N TRP A 79 12.73 -1.66 11.23
CA TRP A 79 14.06 -2.07 11.68
C TRP A 79 14.33 -1.54 13.09
N THR A 80 15.38 -2.06 13.73
CA THR A 80 15.87 -1.53 15.01
C THR A 80 16.83 -0.38 14.74
N GLY A 81 16.54 0.79 15.30
CA GLY A 81 17.38 1.99 15.26
C GLY A 81 18.60 1.89 16.17
N GLU A 82 19.41 2.95 16.16
CA GLU A 82 20.68 3.01 16.92
C GLU A 82 20.47 3.01 18.43
N LYS A 83 19.31 3.49 18.93
CA LYS A 83 18.99 3.53 20.36
C LYS A 83 18.25 2.27 20.82
N GLY A 84 18.09 1.28 19.95
CA GLY A 84 17.33 0.06 20.21
C GLY A 84 15.82 0.20 20.02
N GLU A 85 15.34 1.35 19.56
CA GLU A 85 13.94 1.61 19.22
C GLU A 85 13.55 0.94 17.90
N CYS A 86 12.30 0.48 17.77
CA CYS A 86 11.80 0.03 16.49
C CYS A 86 11.31 1.22 15.66
N LEU A 87 11.85 1.37 14.45
CA LEU A 87 11.46 2.41 13.51
C LEU A 87 10.68 1.80 12.34
N LEU A 88 9.64 2.49 11.87
CA LEU A 88 8.81 2.10 10.73
C LEU A 88 8.85 3.17 9.63
N ALA A 89 9.26 2.80 8.42
CA ALA A 89 9.19 3.66 7.23
C ALA A 89 8.03 3.27 6.33
N ILE A 90 7.20 4.25 5.94
CA ILE A 90 6.12 4.00 4.97
C ILE A 90 6.64 4.29 3.57
N ASN A 91 6.57 3.31 2.66
CA ASN A 91 7.07 3.45 1.30
C ASN A 91 5.94 3.44 0.26
N TYR A 92 6.02 4.37 -0.69
CA TYR A 92 5.20 4.37 -1.89
C TYR A 92 6.06 4.01 -3.12
N GLY A 93 5.97 2.75 -3.56
CA GLY A 93 6.86 2.23 -4.59
C GLY A 93 8.30 2.17 -4.07
N SER A 94 9.23 2.84 -4.76
CA SER A 94 10.64 2.94 -4.34
C SER A 94 10.94 4.18 -3.49
N LYS A 95 9.96 5.05 -3.22
CA LYS A 95 10.15 6.29 -2.47
C LYS A 95 9.55 6.17 -1.07
N GLN A 96 10.28 6.64 -0.07
CA GLN A 96 9.78 6.76 1.30
C GLN A 96 8.87 7.99 1.40
N ILE A 97 7.74 7.83 2.08
CA ILE A 97 6.79 8.89 2.36
C ILE A 97 7.32 9.71 3.54
N GLU A 98 7.27 11.02 3.37
CA GLU A 98 7.58 11.99 4.41
C GLU A 98 6.27 12.31 5.15
N LEU A 99 6.18 11.94 6.43
CA LEU A 99 4.96 12.06 7.24
C LEU A 99 4.82 13.47 7.82
N GLN A 100 5.95 14.05 8.21
CA GLN A 100 6.12 15.45 8.56
C GLN A 100 7.42 15.94 7.94
N LYS A 101 7.59 17.26 7.81
CA LYS A 101 8.81 17.86 7.24
C LYS A 101 10.07 17.31 7.91
N GLY A 102 10.94 16.66 7.13
CA GLY A 102 12.18 16.01 7.56
C GLY A 102 12.01 14.66 8.28
N LYS A 103 10.78 14.20 8.52
CA LYS A 103 10.49 12.96 9.26
C LYS A 103 9.87 11.90 8.36
N THR A 104 10.63 10.86 8.10
CA THR A 104 10.28 9.77 7.18
C THR A 104 9.98 8.45 7.88
N ALA A 105 10.24 8.35 9.18
CA ALA A 105 10.01 7.16 9.99
C ALA A 105 9.15 7.47 11.22
N ILE A 106 8.39 6.47 11.66
CA ILE A 106 7.61 6.46 12.90
C ILE A 106 8.42 5.70 13.94
N ASP A 107 8.56 6.27 15.13
CA ASP A 107 9.06 5.54 16.29
C ASP A 107 7.92 4.69 16.87
N VAL A 108 8.12 3.38 16.85
CA VAL A 108 7.16 2.36 17.32
C VAL A 108 7.46 1.99 18.79
N GLY A 109 8.64 2.35 19.30
CA GLY A 109 9.15 1.87 20.58
C GLY A 109 9.47 0.37 20.50
N ALA A 110 8.62 -0.46 21.10
CA ALA A 110 8.80 -1.91 21.13
C ALA A 110 8.32 -2.60 19.84
N VAL A 111 9.01 -3.67 19.45
CA VAL A 111 8.67 -4.49 18.26
C VAL A 111 7.26 -5.06 18.32
N GLU A 112 6.74 -5.33 19.52
CA GLU A 112 5.39 -5.84 19.75
C GLU A 112 4.30 -4.85 19.28
N ASN A 113 4.62 -3.54 19.31
CA ASN A 113 3.68 -2.48 18.92
C ASN A 113 3.57 -2.30 17.39
N ILE A 114 4.42 -2.95 16.59
CA ILE A 114 4.46 -2.73 15.13
C ILE A 114 3.11 -3.01 14.48
N CYS A 115 2.42 -4.08 14.88
CA CYS A 115 1.11 -4.42 14.31
C CYS A 115 0.08 -3.33 14.61
N ALA A 116 0.06 -2.81 15.84
CA ALA A 116 -0.83 -1.74 16.25
C ALA A 116 -0.54 -0.43 15.51
N VAL A 117 0.74 -0.07 15.35
CA VAL A 117 1.13 1.14 14.60
C VAL A 117 0.83 0.98 13.10
N LEU A 118 0.97 -0.22 12.53
CA LEU A 118 0.55 -0.45 11.14
C LEU A 118 -0.96 -0.32 10.96
N ASP A 119 -1.76 -0.77 11.93
CA ASP A 119 -3.22 -0.63 11.90
C ASP A 119 -3.65 0.84 11.98
N THR A 120 -3.02 1.65 12.84
CA THR A 120 -3.31 3.10 12.89
C THR A 120 -2.94 3.81 11.59
N VAL A 121 -1.81 3.46 10.98
CA VAL A 121 -1.41 3.98 9.66
C VAL A 121 -2.39 3.54 8.57
N ILE A 122 -2.86 2.29 8.58
CA ILE A 122 -3.85 1.78 7.62
C ILE A 122 -5.14 2.61 7.71
N ASP A 123 -5.62 2.88 8.91
CA ASP A 123 -6.85 3.65 9.11
C ASP A 123 -6.68 5.12 8.69
N ALA A 124 -5.56 5.75 9.02
CA ALA A 124 -5.22 7.10 8.53
C ALA A 124 -5.19 7.16 6.98
N VAL A 125 -4.62 6.15 6.33
CA VAL A 125 -4.64 6.04 4.86
C VAL A 125 -6.04 5.82 4.32
N ARG A 126 -6.87 4.99 4.96
CA ARG A 126 -8.28 4.77 4.56
C ARG A 126 -9.09 6.06 4.61
N ASN A 127 -8.89 6.85 5.65
CA ASN A 127 -9.52 8.16 5.85
C ASN A 127 -9.00 9.24 4.88
N GLY A 128 -7.90 8.98 4.17
CA GLY A 128 -7.30 9.91 3.21
C GLY A 128 -6.40 10.96 3.86
N GLU A 129 -6.00 10.77 5.12
CA GLU A 129 -5.16 11.72 5.86
C GLU A 129 -3.74 11.85 5.28
N LEU A 130 -3.29 10.80 4.55
CA LEU A 130 -1.99 10.77 3.90
C LEU A 130 -2.03 11.03 2.38
N ASP A 131 -3.18 11.44 1.82
CA ASP A 131 -3.34 11.60 0.37
C ASP A 131 -2.34 12.60 -0.23
N THR A 132 -2.08 13.72 0.46
CA THR A 132 -1.14 14.75 -0.02
C THR A 132 0.31 14.25 -0.05
N GLN A 133 0.69 13.47 0.96
CA GLN A 133 2.02 12.88 1.10
C GLN A 133 2.22 11.77 0.05
N ILE A 134 1.18 10.97 -0.21
CA ILE A 134 1.18 9.95 -1.27
C ILE A 134 1.33 10.61 -2.64
N GLU A 135 0.63 11.72 -2.89
CA GLU A 135 0.75 12.46 -4.15
C GLU A 135 2.16 13.01 -4.35
N SER A 136 2.72 13.67 -3.34
CA SER A 136 4.11 14.16 -3.37
C SER A 136 5.11 13.03 -3.65
N ALA A 137 4.99 11.90 -2.95
CA ALA A 137 5.82 10.72 -3.19
C ALA A 137 5.63 10.14 -4.60
N SER A 138 4.39 10.15 -5.13
CA SER A 138 4.08 9.70 -6.48
C SER A 138 4.70 10.58 -7.56
N VAL A 139 4.74 11.90 -7.37
CA VAL A 139 5.40 12.84 -8.29
C VAL A 139 6.91 12.57 -8.29
N LYS A 140 7.53 12.52 -7.11
CA LYS A 140 8.97 12.19 -6.95
C LYS A 140 9.32 10.82 -7.57
N LEU A 141 8.42 9.84 -7.47
CA LEU A 141 8.59 8.53 -8.10
C LEU A 141 8.54 8.64 -9.63
N ARG A 142 7.60 9.43 -10.17
CA ARG A 142 7.44 9.63 -11.61
C ARG A 142 8.64 10.33 -12.24
N ASP A 143 9.19 11.33 -11.56
CA ASP A 143 10.34 12.07 -12.07
C ASP A 143 11.58 11.18 -12.22
N GLY A 144 11.73 10.15 -11.37
CA GLY A 144 12.79 9.15 -11.52
C GLY A 144 12.67 8.24 -12.76
N PHE A 145 11.52 8.24 -13.45
CA PHE A 145 11.35 7.49 -14.70
C PHE A 145 11.62 8.33 -15.96
N LYS A 146 11.71 9.66 -15.84
CA LYS A 146 12.11 10.51 -16.94
C LYS A 146 13.63 10.39 -17.11
N LYS A 147 14.04 9.45 -17.97
CA LYS A 147 15.37 9.44 -18.59
C LYS A 147 15.34 10.26 -19.86
#